data_AF-A0A0C3D506-F1
#
_entry.id   AF-A0A0C3D506-F1
#
_cell.length_a   1.000
_cell.length_b   1.000
_cell.length_c   1.000
_cell.angle_alpha   90.00
_cell.angle_beta   90.00
_cell.angle_gamma   90.00
#
_symmetry.space_group_name_H-M   'P 1'
#
loop_
_entity.id
_entity.type
_entity.pdbx_description
1 polymer ?
#
loop_
_entity_poly.entity_id
_entity_poly.type
_entity_poly.pdbx_seq_one_letter_code
_entity_poly.pdbx_strand_id
1 'polypeptide(L)'
;MHKLFTGPIDMHFAVVYCSYEIDGVPGHFSVAPDGTKLGDYGHFTDSKKFCCKGNLFADTELPSSKADITPRQHTLSLTESAWHWMGGFHRQLYEPLLLSLPSNDDLNSLLASLSARLTNRYLVTRVIQCLPDPQEPGSNTTTTLYTVAKPFVWHRNERAGFVSEEQSGNELRGETKGDQVEG
;
A
#
# COMPACT_ATOMS: atom_id res chain seq x y z
N MET A 1 5.70 -14.24 1.63
CA MET A 1 4.73 -13.26 1.10
C MET A 1 4.87 -11.99 1.94
N HIS A 2 5.68 -11.03 1.51
CA HIS A 2 5.92 -9.79 2.27
C HIS A 2 4.72 -8.86 2.11
N LYS A 3 4.01 -8.57 3.21
CA LYS A 3 2.91 -7.60 3.22
C LYS A 3 3.53 -6.20 3.26
N LEU A 4 3.60 -5.51 2.11
CA LEU A 4 4.29 -4.21 1.97
C LEU A 4 3.50 -3.00 2.50
N PHE A 5 2.23 -3.18 2.89
CA PHE A 5 1.38 -2.11 3.41
C PHE A 5 0.58 -2.64 4.60
N THR A 6 1.21 -2.78 5.77
CA THR A 6 0.54 -3.20 7.03
C THR A 6 0.31 -2.04 7.99
N GLY A 7 0.52 -0.81 7.54
CA GLY A 7 0.14 0.36 8.31
C GLY A 7 -1.36 0.49 8.45
N PRO A 8 -1.87 1.08 9.56
CA PRO A 8 -3.25 1.54 9.59
C PRO A 8 -3.44 2.47 8.39
N ILE A 9 -4.36 2.12 7.50
CA ILE A 9 -4.83 3.04 6.47
C ILE A 9 -5.45 4.18 7.28
N ASP A 10 -4.85 5.37 7.21
CA ASP A 10 -5.32 6.55 7.92
C ASP A 10 -6.62 7.01 7.24
N MET A 11 -7.72 6.33 7.57
CA MET A 11 -9.03 6.44 6.90
C MET A 11 -9.81 7.69 7.32
N HIS A 12 -9.23 8.59 8.12
CA HIS A 12 -9.94 9.75 8.67
C HIS A 12 -10.37 10.79 7.61
N PHE A 13 -9.92 10.68 6.36
CA PHE A 13 -10.03 11.79 5.40
C PHE A 13 -10.69 11.49 4.05
N ALA A 14 -11.23 10.29 3.80
CA ALA A 14 -11.94 10.03 2.55
C ALA A 14 -13.30 9.40 2.80
N VAL A 15 -14.34 9.98 2.20
CA VAL A 15 -15.66 9.36 2.16
C VAL A 15 -15.50 8.06 1.35
N VAL A 16 -15.61 6.93 2.04
CA VAL A 16 -15.42 5.58 1.50
C VAL A 16 -16.58 5.29 0.55
N TYR A 17 -16.32 4.99 -0.72
CA TYR A 17 -17.40 4.82 -1.69
C TYR A 17 -17.56 3.45 -2.32
N CYS A 18 -16.56 2.58 -2.28
CA CYS A 18 -16.73 1.18 -2.67
C CYS A 18 -15.72 0.30 -1.94
N SER A 19 -16.14 -0.91 -1.57
CA SER A 19 -15.24 -2.00 -1.17
C SER A 19 -15.17 -3.01 -2.31
N TYR A 20 -13.96 -3.28 -2.82
CA TYR A 20 -13.73 -4.34 -3.80
C TYR A 20 -12.79 -5.38 -3.22
N GLU A 21 -13.05 -6.64 -3.51
CA GLU A 21 -12.12 -7.72 -3.19
C GLU A 21 -11.03 -7.79 -4.27
N ILE A 22 -9.78 -7.76 -3.85
CA ILE A 22 -8.60 -7.85 -4.70
C ILE A 22 -7.80 -9.03 -4.21
N ASP A 23 -7.66 -10.07 -5.03
CA ASP A 23 -6.96 -11.30 -4.66
C ASP A 23 -7.44 -11.91 -3.33
N GLY A 24 -8.75 -11.87 -3.07
CA GLY A 24 -9.32 -12.38 -1.81
C GLY A 24 -9.31 -11.39 -0.64
N VAL A 25 -8.84 -10.15 -0.84
CA VAL A 25 -8.67 -9.16 0.23
C VAL A 25 -9.53 -7.92 -0.04
N PRO A 26 -10.41 -7.51 0.90
CA PRO A 26 -11.19 -6.30 0.74
C PRO A 26 -10.30 -5.05 0.73
N GLY A 27 -10.51 -4.18 -0.26
CA GLY A 27 -9.83 -2.91 -0.45
C GLY A 27 -10.81 -1.76 -0.46
N HIS A 28 -10.46 -0.67 0.23
CA HIS A 28 -11.24 0.56 0.24
C HIS A 28 -10.75 1.53 -0.83
N PHE A 29 -11.70 2.05 -1.61
CA PHE A 29 -11.42 3.00 -2.67
C PHE A 29 -12.21 4.30 -2.48
N SER A 30 -11.55 5.39 -2.88
CA SER A 30 -12.12 6.75 -2.93
C SER A 30 -12.31 7.18 -4.37
N VAL A 31 -13.26 8.09 -4.63
CA VAL A 31 -13.38 8.72 -5.96
C VAL A 31 -12.19 9.65 -6.16
N ALA A 32 -11.46 9.44 -7.24
CA ALA A 32 -10.29 10.24 -7.55
C ALA A 32 -10.72 11.57 -8.18
N PRO A 33 -10.09 12.70 -7.80
CA PRO A 33 -10.22 13.92 -8.58
C PRO A 33 -9.69 13.68 -9.99
N ASP A 34 -10.27 14.37 -10.98
CA ASP A 34 -9.94 14.19 -12.40
C ASP A 34 -8.44 14.25 -12.64
N GLY A 35 -7.93 13.25 -13.39
CA GLY A 35 -6.53 13.16 -13.77
C GLY A 35 -5.61 12.50 -12.74
N THR A 36 -6.11 12.05 -11.59
CA THR A 36 -5.33 11.22 -10.65
C THR A 36 -4.91 9.90 -11.30
N LYS A 37 -3.63 9.56 -11.20
CA LYS A 37 -3.03 8.37 -11.82
C LYS A 37 -2.32 7.51 -10.80
N LEU A 38 -2.09 6.24 -11.17
CA LEU A 38 -1.24 5.35 -10.41
C LEU A 38 0.16 5.96 -10.26
N GLY A 39 0.74 5.86 -9.06
CA GLY A 39 2.05 6.42 -8.76
C GLY A 39 2.05 7.94 -8.49
N ASP A 40 0.91 8.62 -8.58
CA ASP A 40 0.82 10.01 -8.13
C ASP A 40 1.14 10.10 -6.64
N TYR A 41 1.86 11.14 -6.24
CA TYR A 41 2.08 11.45 -4.84
C TYR A 41 1.75 12.90 -4.54
N GLY A 42 1.32 13.17 -3.31
CA GLY A 42 0.78 14.47 -2.96
C GLY A 42 0.44 14.59 -1.49
N HIS A 43 -0.39 15.58 -1.15
CA HIS A 43 -0.94 15.74 0.19
C HIS A 43 -2.44 16.02 0.11
N PHE A 44 -3.15 15.80 1.22
CA PHE A 44 -4.52 16.24 1.36
C PHE A 44 -4.57 17.66 1.90
N THR A 45 -5.45 18.48 1.34
CA THR A 45 -5.79 19.80 1.90
C THR A 45 -6.70 19.66 3.12
N ASP A 46 -6.91 20.76 3.84
CA ASP A 46 -7.90 20.81 4.94
C ASP A 46 -9.33 20.47 4.46
N SER A 47 -9.61 20.73 3.19
CA SER A 47 -10.87 20.35 2.52
C SER A 47 -10.91 18.89 2.06
N LYS A 48 -9.95 18.05 2.48
CA LYS A 48 -9.84 16.62 2.16
C LYS A 48 -9.68 16.33 0.66
N LYS A 49 -9.21 17.31 -0.12
CA LYS A 49 -8.92 17.11 -1.55
C LYS A 49 -7.46 16.68 -1.70
N PHE A 50 -7.24 15.63 -2.49
CA PHE A 50 -5.89 15.20 -2.84
C PHE A 50 -5.28 16.18 -3.83
N CYS A 51 -4.15 16.78 -3.47
CA CYS A 51 -3.36 17.66 -4.32
C CYS A 51 -2.11 16.92 -4.79
N CYS A 52 -2.13 16.47 -6.05
CA CYS A 52 -0.99 15.85 -6.70
C CYS A 52 0.21 16.82 -6.78
N LYS A 53 1.41 16.31 -6.48
CA LYS A 53 2.68 17.05 -6.51
C LYS A 53 3.69 16.48 -7.49
N GLY A 54 3.48 15.24 -7.95
CA GLY A 54 4.32 14.56 -8.90
C GLY A 54 3.86 13.12 -9.06
N ASN A 55 4.55 12.37 -9.91
CA ASN A 55 4.22 10.99 -10.23
C ASN A 55 5.50 10.16 -10.32
N LEU A 56 5.51 8.98 -9.68
CA LEU A 56 6.66 8.08 -9.67
C LEU A 56 7.15 7.72 -11.08
N PHE A 57 6.25 7.57 -12.06
CA PHE A 57 6.61 7.22 -13.43
C PHE A 57 7.08 8.40 -14.27
N ALA A 58 6.76 9.63 -13.86
CA ALA A 58 7.12 10.86 -14.57
C ALA A 58 8.39 11.52 -14.03
N ASP A 59 8.79 11.20 -12.79
CA ASP A 59 9.98 11.76 -12.18
C ASP A 59 11.26 11.22 -12.84
N THR A 60 11.80 12.00 -13.78
CA THR A 60 13.00 11.67 -14.55
C THR A 60 14.30 11.69 -13.74
N GLU A 61 14.28 12.25 -12.53
CA GLU A 61 15.40 12.16 -11.58
C GLU A 61 15.60 10.76 -11.02
N LEU A 62 14.70 9.82 -11.33
CA LEU A 62 14.90 8.41 -11.05
C LEU A 62 16.07 7.90 -11.90
N PRO A 63 17.17 7.44 -11.27
CA PRO A 63 18.40 7.13 -11.98
C PRO A 63 18.19 5.90 -12.86
N SER A 64 17.70 6.08 -14.10
CA SER A 64 17.51 5.06 -15.14
C SER A 64 17.35 3.66 -14.55
N SER A 65 16.42 3.51 -13.60
CA SER A 65 16.46 2.33 -12.77
C SER A 65 15.86 1.23 -13.63
N LYS A 66 16.65 0.20 -13.94
CA LYS A 66 16.17 -1.08 -14.47
C LYS A 66 15.13 -1.76 -13.55
N ALA A 67 14.73 -1.09 -12.47
CA ALA A 67 13.67 -1.49 -11.56
C ALA A 67 12.40 -1.76 -12.36
N ASP A 68 11.92 -2.99 -12.27
CA ASP A 68 10.65 -3.36 -12.86
C ASP A 68 9.51 -2.77 -12.02
N ILE A 69 9.14 -1.54 -12.37
CA ILE A 69 8.01 -0.82 -11.77
C ILE A 69 6.73 -0.97 -12.60
N THR A 70 6.68 -1.95 -13.52
CA THR A 70 5.52 -2.19 -14.35
C THR A 70 4.26 -2.36 -13.49
N PRO A 71 3.20 -1.55 -13.71
CA PRO A 71 1.96 -1.71 -13.00
C PRO A 71 1.40 -3.13 -13.11
N ARG A 72 0.89 -3.66 -12.00
CA ARG A 72 0.19 -4.95 -11.99
C ARG A 72 -1.27 -4.73 -12.29
N GLN A 73 -1.78 -5.43 -13.29
CA GLN A 73 -3.20 -5.51 -13.57
C GLN A 73 -3.82 -6.66 -12.77
N HIS A 74 -4.97 -6.40 -12.15
CA HIS A 74 -5.70 -7.38 -11.36
C HIS A 74 -7.05 -7.66 -11.99
N THR A 75 -7.46 -8.93 -11.96
CA THR A 75 -8.83 -9.30 -12.32
C THR A 75 -9.73 -8.97 -11.14
N LEU A 76 -10.68 -8.07 -11.35
CA LEU A 76 -11.73 -7.80 -10.36
C LEU A 76 -12.78 -8.90 -10.46
N SER A 77 -12.87 -9.74 -9.43
CA SER A 77 -14.09 -10.53 -9.21
C SER A 77 -15.14 -9.58 -8.66
N LEU A 78 -16.17 -9.28 -9.45
CA LEU A 78 -17.29 -8.49 -8.99
C LEU A 78 -18.09 -9.34 -7.99
N THR A 79 -17.72 -9.31 -6.72
CA THR A 79 -18.53 -9.93 -5.67
C THR A 79 -19.84 -9.13 -5.55
N GLU A 80 -20.97 -9.83 -5.48
CA GLU A 80 -22.34 -9.44 -5.87
C GLU A 80 -22.94 -8.10 -5.43
N SER A 81 -22.29 -7.24 -4.65
CA SER A 81 -22.78 -5.89 -4.40
C SER A 81 -21.76 -5.03 -3.67
N ALA A 82 -21.04 -4.20 -4.42
CA ALA A 82 -20.43 -3.01 -3.83
C ALA A 82 -21.58 -2.05 -3.44
N TRP A 83 -22.00 -2.12 -2.18
CA TRP A 83 -23.05 -1.24 -1.65
C TRP A 83 -22.52 0.19 -1.60
N HIS A 84 -22.99 1.04 -2.53
CA HIS A 84 -22.75 2.47 -2.46
C HIS A 84 -23.75 3.08 -1.47
N TRP A 85 -23.27 3.55 -0.31
CA TRP A 85 -24.15 4.11 0.73
C TRP A 85 -24.77 5.45 0.33
N MET A 86 -24.25 6.16 -0.69
CA MET A 86 -24.82 7.44 -1.09
C MET A 86 -25.96 7.31 -2.11
N GLY A 87 -27.19 7.28 -1.61
CA GLY A 87 -28.36 7.74 -2.39
C GLY A 87 -29.05 6.71 -3.27
N GLY A 88 -28.81 5.41 -3.07
CA GLY A 88 -29.62 4.34 -3.70
C GLY A 88 -29.31 4.07 -5.18
N PHE A 89 -28.30 4.70 -5.76
CA PHE A 89 -27.86 4.39 -7.11
C PHE A 89 -26.71 3.37 -7.09
N HIS A 90 -27.02 2.15 -7.52
CA HIS A 90 -26.04 1.14 -7.84
C HIS A 90 -25.34 1.55 -9.15
N ARG A 91 -24.22 2.29 -9.07
CA ARG A 91 -23.33 2.43 -10.24
C ARG A 91 -22.54 1.14 -10.38
N GLN A 92 -23.02 0.25 -11.24
CA GLN A 92 -22.24 -0.89 -11.68
C GLN A 92 -21.05 -0.35 -12.49
N LEU A 93 -19.82 -0.69 -12.08
CA LEU A 93 -18.66 -0.33 -12.88
C LEU A 93 -18.68 -1.18 -14.15
N TYR A 94 -18.72 -0.53 -15.30
CA TYR A 94 -18.61 -1.19 -16.60
C TYR A 94 -17.13 -1.49 -16.90
N GLU A 95 -16.78 -2.77 -16.98
CA GLU A 95 -15.43 -3.29 -17.29
C GLU A 95 -14.30 -2.60 -16.49
N PRO A 96 -14.30 -2.70 -15.15
CA PRO A 96 -13.31 -2.01 -14.35
C PRO A 96 -11.91 -2.61 -14.53
N LEU A 97 -10.94 -1.75 -14.82
CA LEU A 97 -9.51 -2.09 -14.91
C LEU A 97 -8.82 -1.69 -13.61
N LEU A 98 -8.47 -2.67 -12.77
CA LEU A 98 -7.69 -2.43 -11.55
C LEU A 98 -6.19 -2.53 -11.84
N LEU A 99 -5.47 -1.45 -11.54
CA LEU A 99 -4.02 -1.37 -11.59
C LEU A 99 -3.44 -1.11 -10.19
N SER A 100 -2.31 -1.72 -9.88
CA SER A 100 -1.55 -1.44 -8.66
C SER A 100 -0.06 -1.27 -8.94
N LEU A 101 0.63 -0.59 -8.02
CA LEU A 101 2.09 -0.65 -7.98
C LEU A 101 2.57 -2.09 -7.70
N PRO A 102 3.71 -2.53 -8.26
CA PRO A 102 4.23 -3.86 -8.01
C PRO A 102 4.80 -3.98 -6.60
N SER A 103 4.52 -5.10 -5.93
CA SER A 103 5.02 -5.37 -4.59
C SER A 103 6.37 -6.12 -4.66
N ASN A 104 7.43 -5.45 -5.12
CA ASN A 104 8.77 -6.03 -5.30
C ASN A 104 9.90 -5.15 -4.70
N ASP A 105 11.10 -5.71 -4.61
CA ASP A 105 12.28 -5.03 -4.04
C ASP A 105 12.75 -3.84 -4.87
N ASP A 106 12.47 -3.87 -6.17
CA ASP A 106 12.73 -2.79 -7.11
C ASP A 106 11.92 -1.54 -6.77
N LEU A 107 10.60 -1.68 -6.58
CA LEU A 107 9.76 -0.58 -6.09
C LEU A 107 10.21 -0.13 -4.70
N ASN A 108 10.54 -1.05 -3.80
CA ASN A 108 11.01 -0.67 -2.45
C ASN A 108 12.30 0.16 -2.51
N SER A 109 13.24 -0.24 -3.36
CA SER A 109 14.49 0.50 -3.59
C SER A 109 14.22 1.88 -4.19
N LEU A 110 13.23 1.98 -5.09
CA LEU A 110 12.79 3.25 -5.66
C LEU A 110 12.15 4.17 -4.62
N LEU A 111 11.26 3.63 -3.80
CA LEU A 111 10.61 4.39 -2.72
C LEU A 111 11.63 4.84 -1.67
N ALA A 112 12.64 4.00 -1.39
CA ALA A 112 13.74 4.35 -0.49
C ALA A 112 14.59 5.50 -1.04
N SER A 113 14.92 5.49 -2.34
CA SER A 113 15.68 6.58 -2.96
C SER A 113 14.88 7.88 -3.02
N LEU A 114 13.55 7.78 -3.18
CA LEU A 114 12.63 8.92 -3.17
C LEU A 114 12.14 9.32 -1.78
N SER A 115 12.59 8.66 -0.71
CA SER A 115 12.03 8.82 0.65
C SER A 115 11.98 10.28 1.12
N ALA A 116 13.05 11.05 0.89
CA ALA A 116 13.09 12.48 1.22
C ALA A 116 12.03 13.29 0.46
N ARG A 117 11.81 12.97 -0.83
CA ARG A 117 10.79 13.63 -1.68
C ARG A 117 9.38 13.21 -1.30
N LEU A 118 9.19 11.96 -0.86
CA LEU A 118 7.91 11.41 -0.44
C LEU A 118 7.58 11.67 1.04
N THR A 119 8.48 12.31 1.78
CA THR A 119 8.27 12.64 3.18
C THR A 119 7.02 13.50 3.36
N ASN A 120 6.14 13.08 4.27
CA ASN A 120 4.83 13.70 4.54
C ASN A 120 3.87 13.73 3.33
N ARG A 121 4.07 12.85 2.35
CA ARG A 121 3.17 12.71 1.20
C ARG A 121 2.42 11.40 1.26
N TYR A 122 1.30 11.35 0.57
CA TYR A 122 0.56 10.13 0.27
C TYR A 122 0.88 9.71 -1.16
N LEU A 123 0.95 8.41 -1.41
CA LEU A 123 1.22 7.80 -2.70
C LEU A 123 -0.02 7.02 -3.15
N VAL A 124 -0.45 7.23 -4.39
CA VAL A 124 -1.51 6.46 -5.05
C VAL A 124 -0.96 5.09 -5.43
N THR A 125 -1.37 4.06 -4.70
CA THR A 125 -0.85 2.69 -4.85
C THR A 125 -1.73 1.79 -5.69
N ARG A 126 -3.02 2.12 -5.81
CA ARG A 126 -4.01 1.38 -6.60
C ARG A 126 -4.97 2.36 -7.27
N VAL A 127 -5.38 2.04 -8.49
CA VAL A 127 -6.43 2.76 -9.22
C VAL A 127 -7.37 1.78 -9.91
N ILE A 128 -8.67 2.06 -9.88
CA ILE A 128 -9.66 1.38 -10.70
C ILE A 128 -10.12 2.39 -11.75
N GLN A 129 -9.87 2.06 -13.01
CA GLN A 129 -10.38 2.83 -14.14
C GLN A 129 -11.66 2.17 -14.62
N CYS A 130 -12.75 2.93 -14.66
CA CYS A 130 -14.05 2.44 -15.10
C CYS A 130 -14.37 3.09 -16.43
N LEU A 131 -14.69 2.29 -17.44
CA LEU A 131 -15.14 2.84 -18.71
C LEU A 131 -16.45 3.63 -18.51
N PRO A 132 -16.69 4.67 -19.31
CA PRO A 132 -17.95 5.38 -19.27
C PRO A 132 -19.12 4.40 -19.51
N ASP A 133 -20.20 4.58 -18.75
CA ASP A 133 -21.40 3.75 -18.89
C ASP A 133 -22.02 3.98 -20.28
N PRO A 134 -22.13 2.97 -21.15
CA PRO A 134 -22.76 3.12 -22.45
C PRO A 134 -24.23 3.56 -22.36
N GLN A 135 -24.89 3.39 -21.20
CA GLN A 135 -26.28 3.81 -20.97
C GLN A 135 -26.44 5.28 -20.58
N GLU A 136 -25.34 6.00 -20.27
CA GLU A 136 -25.35 7.45 -20.00
C GLU A 136 -24.84 8.23 -21.22
N PRO A 137 -25.67 8.45 -22.27
CA PRO A 137 -25.26 9.19 -23.46
C PRO A 137 -24.85 10.62 -23.09
N GLY A 138 -23.58 10.94 -23.31
CA GLY A 138 -22.98 12.24 -23.00
C GLY A 138 -21.95 12.22 -21.87
N SER A 139 -21.87 11.14 -21.09
CA SER A 139 -20.80 10.95 -20.12
C SER A 139 -19.57 10.39 -20.84
N ASN A 140 -18.63 11.24 -21.23
CA ASN A 140 -17.31 10.83 -21.73
C ASN A 140 -16.27 10.69 -20.62
N THR A 141 -16.71 10.84 -19.35
CA THR A 141 -15.80 10.95 -18.21
C THR A 141 -15.58 9.57 -17.61
N THR A 142 -14.37 9.03 -17.79
CA THR A 142 -13.89 7.84 -17.09
C THR A 142 -13.89 8.10 -15.58
N THR A 143 -14.69 7.35 -14.83
CA THR A 143 -14.64 7.43 -13.37
C THR A 143 -13.41 6.67 -12.88
N THR A 144 -12.55 7.36 -12.14
CA THR A 144 -11.36 6.76 -11.53
C THR A 144 -11.58 6.64 -10.03
N LEU A 145 -11.39 5.44 -9.49
CA LEU A 145 -11.29 5.22 -8.06
C LEU A 145 -9.84 4.97 -7.69
N TYR A 146 -9.44 5.27 -6.46
CA TYR A 146 -8.05 5.11 -6.04
C TYR A 146 -7.92 4.75 -4.56
N THR A 147 -6.77 4.17 -4.23
CA THR A 147 -6.29 3.97 -2.85
C THR A 147 -4.95 4.64 -2.70
N VAL A 148 -4.74 5.30 -1.56
CA VAL A 148 -3.46 5.87 -1.19
C VAL A 148 -2.85 5.14 -0.01
N ALA A 149 -1.53 5.13 0.04
CA ALA A 149 -0.77 4.75 1.21
C ALA A 149 0.17 5.89 1.59
N LYS A 150 0.39 6.08 2.89
CA LYS A 150 1.55 6.84 3.33
C LYS A 150 2.76 5.92 3.13
N PRO A 151 3.74 6.27 2.27
CA PRO A 151 4.98 5.52 2.23
C PRO A 151 5.59 5.69 3.61
N PHE A 152 5.58 4.61 4.41
CA PHE A 152 6.23 4.62 5.70
C PHE A 152 7.65 5.10 5.50
N VAL A 153 8.15 5.91 6.44
CA VAL A 153 9.59 6.16 6.55
C VAL A 153 10.19 4.77 6.66
N TRP A 154 10.77 4.29 5.56
CA TRP A 154 11.47 3.01 5.53
C TRP A 154 12.74 3.29 6.31
N HIS A 155 12.63 3.26 7.65
CA HIS A 155 13.78 3.16 8.51
C HIS A 155 14.47 1.92 8.00
N ARG A 156 15.57 2.16 7.27
CA ARG A 156 16.57 1.16 7.00
C ARG A 156 16.74 0.47 8.34
N ASN A 157 16.28 -0.77 8.45
CA ASN A 157 16.80 -1.65 9.48
C ASN A 157 18.28 -1.79 9.11
N GLU A 158 19.07 -0.78 9.47
CA GLU A 158 20.50 -0.91 9.66
C GLU A 158 20.61 -2.01 10.68
N ARG A 159 20.77 -3.25 10.18
CA ARG A 159 21.46 -4.36 10.81
C ARG A 159 21.75 -4.07 12.29
N ALA A 160 20.76 -4.26 13.15
CA ALA A 160 21.05 -4.67 14.51
C ALA A 160 21.72 -6.04 14.30
N GLY A 161 23.05 -6.05 14.42
CA GLY A 161 23.85 -7.23 14.17
C GLY A 161 23.31 -8.36 15.03
N PHE A 162 22.79 -9.39 14.39
CA PHE A 162 22.85 -10.73 14.96
C PHE A 162 24.34 -11.11 14.97
N VAL A 163 25.07 -10.57 15.94
CA VAL A 163 26.19 -11.30 16.52
C VAL A 163 25.52 -12.45 17.25
N SER A 164 25.53 -13.62 16.62
CA SER A 164 25.35 -14.87 17.34
C SER A 164 26.55 -14.98 18.27
N GLU A 165 26.47 -14.40 19.46
CA GLU A 165 27.37 -14.79 20.54
C GLU A 165 27.01 -16.24 20.88
N GLU A 166 27.84 -17.12 20.33
CA GLU A 166 28.07 -18.46 20.77
C GLU A 166 28.53 -18.38 22.24
N GLN A 167 27.59 -18.23 23.17
CA GLN A 167 27.89 -18.32 24.60
C GLN A 167 28.02 -19.80 24.97
N SER A 168 29.25 -20.28 24.73
CA SER A 168 29.88 -21.42 25.39
C SER A 168 29.41 -21.52 26.85
N GLY A 169 28.59 -22.53 27.13
CA GLY A 169 28.19 -22.92 28.47
C GLY A 169 29.22 -23.87 29.07
N ASN A 170 30.34 -23.31 29.53
CA ASN A 170 31.31 -24.02 30.34
C ASN A 170 30.93 -23.93 31.82
N GLU A 171 30.59 -25.10 32.36
CA GLU A 171 31.08 -25.68 33.62
C GLU A 171 30.99 -24.82 34.90
N LEU A 172 30.08 -25.21 35.81
CA LEU A 172 30.26 -25.02 37.26
C LEU A 172 29.51 -26.10 38.06
N ARG A 173 30.26 -27.18 38.31
CA ARG A 173 30.53 -27.80 39.61
C ARG A 173 29.49 -27.63 40.72
N GLY A 174 28.97 -28.77 41.19
CA GLY A 174 28.23 -28.89 42.44
C GLY A 174 28.18 -30.33 42.95
N GLU A 175 29.34 -30.92 43.26
CA GLU A 175 29.39 -32.07 44.19
C GLU A 175 29.22 -31.54 45.62
N THR A 176 28.28 -32.11 46.37
CA THR A 176 28.37 -32.08 47.84
C THR A 176 27.84 -33.41 48.37
N LYS A 177 28.79 -34.27 48.77
CA LYS A 177 28.56 -35.41 49.65
C LYS A 177 28.11 -34.90 51.02
N GLY A 178 26.96 -35.35 51.50
CA GLY A 178 26.60 -35.31 52.91
C GLY A 178 26.71 -36.71 53.48
N ASP A 179 27.76 -36.93 54.27
CA ASP A 179 27.94 -38.11 55.11
C ASP A 179 27.29 -37.91 56.49
N GLN A 180 26.80 -39.04 57.01
CA GLN A 180 26.43 -39.47 58.36
C GLN A 180 26.57 -38.52 59.56
N VAL A 181 25.54 -38.56 60.42
CA VAL A 181 25.69 -38.42 61.89
C VAL A 181 24.88 -39.54 62.56
N GLU A 182 25.60 -40.36 63.34
CA GLU A 182 25.09 -41.29 64.35
C GLU A 182 24.46 -40.52 65.52
N GLY A 183 23.40 -41.10 66.09
CA GLY A 183 22.76 -40.67 67.34
C GLY A 183 21.52 -41.51 67.65
#